data_AF-A0AAV4VQA4-F1
#
_entry.id   AF-A0AAV4VQA4-F1
#
_cell.length_a   1.000
_cell.length_b   1.000
_cell.length_c   1.000
_cell.angle_alpha   90.00
_cell.angle_beta   90.00
_cell.angle_gamma   90.00
#
_symmetry.space_group_name_H-M   'P 1'
#
loop_
_entity.id
_entity.type
_entity.pdbx_description
1 polymer ?
#
loop_
_entity_poly.entity_id
_entity_poly.type
_entity_poly.pdbx_seq_one_letter_code
_entity_poly.pdbx_strand_id
1 'polypeptide(L)'
;MSFSIDKLSKNLRSTKNLKSVFKETAKHFPEDKLDLITRKGVYPYDYMDCEEKYKETELPPKEAFYNRLNECDISDEDYKHAQNVWKSFNINNLREYSELYVKTDVLILADIFENFRNVCLKTYKLDPAWYFTAPGLTWNAMLKKTQVKLDLIHDIDMVLMIEKGVRVGISQCCNRYLKANNKYMKEYDKNKESNYLMYLDANNLYVIGL
;
A
#
# COMPACT_ATOMS: atom_id res chain seq x y z
N MET A 1 9.23 -3.52 0.85
CA MET A 1 8.29 -2.52 0.31
C MET A 1 6.89 -2.91 0.76
N SER A 2 6.34 -2.22 1.76
CA SER A 2 4.92 -2.32 2.08
C SER A 2 4.18 -1.36 1.15
N PHE A 3 3.16 -1.84 0.45
CA PHE A 3 2.27 -0.99 -0.33
C PHE A 3 0.90 -0.96 0.34
N SER A 4 0.23 0.19 0.31
CA SER A 4 -1.12 0.31 0.84
C SER A 4 -2.11 -0.54 0.02
N ILE A 5 -3.17 -1.01 0.68
CA ILE A 5 -4.29 -1.69 0.02
C ILE A 5 -4.90 -0.81 -1.10
N ASP A 6 -4.89 0.52 -0.93
CA ASP A 6 -5.31 1.47 -1.96
C ASP A 6 -4.44 1.37 -3.22
N LYS A 7 -3.12 1.36 -3.09
CA LYS A 7 -2.22 1.22 -4.25
C LYS A 7 -2.35 -0.15 -4.91
N LEU A 8 -2.47 -1.22 -4.11
CA LEU A 8 -2.56 -2.60 -4.62
C LEU A 8 -3.90 -2.86 -5.32
N SER A 9 -5.01 -2.39 -4.75
CA SER A 9 -6.34 -2.47 -5.38
C SER A 9 -6.39 -1.68 -6.70
N LYS A 10 -5.83 -0.47 -6.74
CA LYS A 10 -5.70 0.32 -7.98
C LYS A 10 -4.93 -0.44 -9.08
N ASN A 11 -3.83 -1.11 -8.72
CA ASN A 11 -3.08 -1.92 -9.68
C ASN A 11 -3.92 -3.09 -10.25
N LEU A 12 -4.68 -3.78 -9.40
CA LEU A 12 -5.57 -4.87 -9.83
C LEU A 12 -6.70 -4.38 -10.74
N ARG A 13 -7.30 -3.23 -10.40
CA ARG A 13 -8.39 -2.60 -11.18
C ARG A 13 -7.98 -2.17 -12.59
N SER A 14 -6.68 -2.08 -12.91
CA SER A 14 -6.21 -1.76 -14.27
C SER A 14 -6.64 -2.77 -15.34
N THR A 15 -7.10 -3.96 -14.93
CA THR A 15 -7.64 -5.00 -15.82
C THR A 15 -9.14 -4.78 -16.06
N LYS A 16 -9.58 -4.79 -17.33
CA LYS A 16 -10.95 -4.39 -17.74
C LYS A 16 -12.11 -5.21 -17.13
N ASN A 17 -11.86 -6.36 -16.50
CA ASN A 17 -12.91 -7.23 -15.96
C ASN A 17 -12.75 -7.40 -14.43
N LEU A 18 -13.42 -6.55 -13.65
CA LEU A 18 -13.36 -6.54 -12.19
C LEU A 18 -13.77 -7.88 -11.58
N LYS A 19 -14.83 -8.53 -12.10
CA LYS A 19 -15.32 -9.82 -11.58
C LYS A 19 -14.28 -10.94 -11.68
N SER A 20 -13.51 -10.94 -12.76
CA SER A 20 -12.45 -11.95 -12.97
C SER A 20 -11.24 -11.75 -12.06
N VAL A 21 -11.01 -10.51 -11.61
CA VAL A 21 -9.86 -10.11 -10.80
C VAL A 21 -10.20 -10.20 -9.32
N PHE A 22 -11.33 -9.64 -8.92
CA PHE A 22 -11.83 -9.59 -7.54
C PHE A 22 -12.83 -10.72 -7.30
N LYS A 23 -12.35 -11.97 -7.40
CA LYS A 23 -13.19 -13.17 -7.37
C LYS A 23 -13.85 -13.37 -6.02
N GLU A 24 -13.13 -13.14 -4.92
CA GLU A 24 -13.66 -13.29 -3.57
C GLU A 24 -14.69 -12.20 -3.29
N THR A 25 -14.35 -10.95 -3.62
CA THR A 25 -15.29 -9.84 -3.51
C THR A 25 -16.57 -10.06 -4.33
N ALA A 26 -16.45 -10.57 -5.56
CA ALA A 26 -17.57 -10.85 -6.45
C ALA A 26 -18.51 -11.97 -5.98
N LYS A 27 -18.11 -12.80 -5.01
CA LYS A 27 -19.01 -13.78 -4.38
C LYS A 27 -19.99 -13.13 -3.39
N HIS A 28 -19.64 -11.96 -2.86
CA HIS A 28 -20.39 -11.30 -1.79
C HIS A 28 -21.16 -10.06 -2.23
N PHE A 29 -20.88 -9.54 -3.42
CA PHE A 29 -21.48 -8.32 -3.95
C PHE A 29 -21.96 -8.51 -5.39
N PRO A 30 -23.08 -7.87 -5.77
CA PRO A 30 -23.57 -7.93 -7.14
C PRO A 30 -22.65 -7.12 -8.07
N GLU A 31 -22.67 -7.49 -9.35
CA GLU A 31 -21.70 -7.01 -10.35
C GLU A 31 -21.76 -5.48 -10.57
N ASP A 32 -22.95 -4.91 -10.49
CA ASP A 32 -23.20 -3.45 -10.60
C ASP A 32 -22.61 -2.64 -9.43
N LYS A 33 -22.31 -3.28 -8.30
CA LYS A 33 -21.71 -2.63 -7.12
C LYS A 33 -20.21 -2.82 -7.03
N LEU A 34 -19.61 -3.73 -7.81
CA LEU A 34 -18.18 -4.04 -7.71
C LEU A 34 -17.28 -2.84 -7.95
N ASP A 35 -17.63 -1.94 -8.85
CA ASP A 35 -16.81 -0.75 -9.10
C ASP A 35 -16.70 0.17 -7.87
N LEU A 36 -17.75 0.21 -7.05
CA LEU A 36 -17.76 0.99 -5.81
C LEU A 36 -16.89 0.35 -4.73
N ILE A 37 -16.93 -0.98 -4.59
CA ILE A 37 -16.35 -1.70 -3.44
C ILE A 37 -15.02 -2.38 -3.73
N THR A 38 -14.45 -2.22 -4.93
CA THR A 38 -13.11 -2.72 -5.30
C THR A 38 -12.00 -1.68 -5.13
N ARG A 39 -12.33 -0.45 -4.70
CA ARG A 39 -11.37 0.53 -4.19
C ARG A 39 -11.37 0.53 -2.67
N LYS A 40 -10.27 0.98 -2.08
CA LYS A 40 -10.23 1.24 -0.63
C LYS A 40 -11.33 2.23 -0.25
N GLY A 41 -12.13 1.87 0.75
CA GLY A 41 -13.11 2.75 1.35
C GLY A 41 -12.46 3.85 2.19
N VAL A 42 -13.26 4.82 2.61
CA VAL A 42 -12.85 5.83 3.59
C VAL A 42 -13.66 5.69 4.87
N TYR A 43 -13.02 5.96 6.00
CA TYR A 43 -13.62 5.72 7.29
C TYR A 43 -13.22 6.81 8.29
N PRO A 44 -14.16 7.35 9.08
CA PRO A 44 -13.88 8.43 10.01
C PRO A 44 -13.36 7.86 11.34
N TYR A 45 -12.12 7.39 11.36
CA TYR A 45 -11.54 6.66 12.50
C TYR A 45 -11.58 7.46 13.81
N ASP A 46 -11.16 8.72 13.76
CA ASP A 46 -11.11 9.59 14.94
C ASP A 46 -12.52 9.98 15.42
N TYR A 47 -13.49 9.97 14.51
CA TYR A 47 -14.89 10.19 14.87
C TYR A 47 -15.48 8.98 15.58
N MET A 48 -15.14 7.74 15.19
CA MET A 48 -15.73 6.52 15.75
C MET A 48 -15.10 6.13 17.09
N ASP A 49 -15.29 6.98 18.11
CA ASP A 49 -14.66 6.88 19.44
C ASP A 49 -15.55 6.23 20.52
N CYS A 50 -16.85 6.03 20.27
CA CYS A 50 -17.78 5.40 21.21
C CYS A 50 -18.85 4.56 20.49
N GLU A 51 -19.52 3.68 21.24
CA GLU A 51 -20.48 2.74 20.67
C GLU A 51 -21.78 3.41 20.24
N GLU A 52 -22.15 4.51 20.88
CA GLU A 52 -23.37 5.28 20.58
C GLU A 52 -23.38 5.79 19.14
N LYS A 53 -22.19 6.14 18.60
CA LYS A 53 -22.04 6.62 17.22
C LYS A 53 -22.49 5.60 16.18
N TYR A 54 -22.38 4.30 16.46
CA TYR A 54 -22.90 3.27 15.56
C TYR A 54 -24.40 3.37 15.29
N LYS A 55 -25.17 4.01 16.19
CA LYS A 55 -26.62 4.20 16.05
C LYS A 55 -26.98 5.42 15.22
N GLU A 56 -26.02 6.31 14.93
CA GLU A 56 -26.27 7.49 14.11
C GLU A 56 -26.69 7.09 12.71
N THR A 57 -27.73 7.73 12.20
CA THR A 57 -28.41 7.37 10.95
C THR A 57 -27.96 8.21 9.75
N GLU A 58 -26.92 9.01 9.93
CA GLU A 58 -26.40 9.90 8.91
C GLU A 58 -24.89 9.67 8.74
N LEU A 59 -24.40 9.89 7.52
CA LEU A 59 -22.96 9.90 7.27
C LEU A 59 -22.36 11.14 7.95
N PRO A 60 -21.28 11.00 8.75
CA PRO A 60 -20.63 12.13 9.40
C PRO A 60 -20.21 13.21 8.41
N PRO A 61 -20.15 14.49 8.85
CA PRO A 61 -19.72 15.58 8.01
C PRO A 61 -18.26 15.37 7.55
N LYS A 62 -17.87 16.03 6.46
CA LYS A 62 -16.55 15.83 5.82
C LYS A 62 -15.40 16.07 6.81
N GLU A 63 -15.55 17.05 7.68
CA GLU A 63 -14.58 17.44 8.70
C GLU A 63 -14.32 16.33 9.74
N ALA A 64 -15.30 15.44 9.95
CA ALA A 64 -15.17 14.29 10.84
C ALA A 64 -14.28 13.17 10.27
N PHE A 65 -13.91 13.24 8.98
CA PHE A 65 -12.97 12.31 8.33
C PHE A 65 -11.51 12.79 8.42
N TYR A 66 -11.21 13.87 9.15
CA TYR A 66 -9.84 14.30 9.39
C TYR A 66 -9.01 13.17 9.98
N ASN A 67 -7.81 12.94 9.43
CA ASN A 67 -6.92 11.89 9.87
C ASN A 67 -5.77 12.48 10.69
N ARG A 68 -5.82 12.32 12.02
CA ARG A 68 -4.78 12.80 12.93
C ARG A 68 -3.40 12.15 12.72
N LEU A 69 -3.32 10.93 12.20
CA LEU A 69 -2.04 10.24 11.98
C LEU A 69 -1.23 10.89 10.86
N ASN A 70 -1.91 11.41 9.84
CA ASN A 70 -1.28 12.06 8.69
C ASN A 70 -1.49 13.58 8.66
N GLU A 71 -2.19 14.13 9.65
CA GLU A 71 -2.60 15.53 9.77
C GLU A 71 -3.26 16.08 8.48
N CYS A 72 -4.10 15.27 7.85
CA CYS A 72 -4.70 15.58 6.55
C CYS A 72 -6.22 15.43 6.55
N ASP A 73 -6.88 16.37 5.87
CA ASP A 73 -8.30 16.26 5.51
C ASP A 73 -8.54 15.21 4.42
N ILE A 74 -9.75 14.68 4.38
CA ILE A 74 -10.23 13.86 3.28
C ILE A 74 -10.40 14.70 1.99
N SER A 75 -10.11 14.12 0.83
CA SER A 75 -10.38 14.76 -0.46
C SER A 75 -11.88 14.87 -0.74
N ASP A 76 -12.28 15.83 -1.58
CA ASP A 76 -13.68 15.95 -2.03
C ASP A 76 -14.14 14.71 -2.80
N GLU A 77 -13.26 14.13 -3.60
CA GLU A 77 -13.52 12.92 -4.38
C GLU A 77 -13.77 11.70 -3.48
N ASP A 78 -13.01 11.56 -2.40
CA ASP A 78 -13.14 10.45 -1.46
C ASP A 78 -14.39 10.60 -0.57
N TYR A 79 -14.71 11.81 -0.13
CA TYR A 79 -15.94 12.06 0.62
C TYR A 79 -17.18 11.83 -0.25
N LYS A 80 -17.16 12.31 -1.51
CA LYS A 80 -18.22 12.03 -2.49
C LYS A 80 -18.38 10.53 -2.74
N HIS A 81 -17.29 9.78 -2.73
CA HIS A 81 -17.33 8.33 -2.83
C HIS A 81 -18.02 7.69 -1.61
N ALA A 82 -17.71 8.13 -0.38
CA ALA A 82 -18.40 7.68 0.83
C ALA A 82 -19.92 7.91 0.75
N GLN A 83 -20.33 9.09 0.30
CA GLN A 83 -21.75 9.42 0.09
C GLN A 83 -22.40 8.50 -0.96
N ASN A 84 -21.69 8.19 -2.05
CA ASN A 84 -22.19 7.26 -3.06
C ASN A 84 -22.33 5.84 -2.52
N VAL A 85 -21.38 5.37 -1.70
CA VAL A 85 -21.46 4.06 -1.03
C VAL A 85 -22.65 4.02 -0.08
N TRP A 86 -22.79 5.04 0.79
CA TRP A 86 -23.92 5.17 1.73
C TRP A 86 -25.26 5.04 1.03
N LYS A 87 -25.47 5.80 -0.05
CA LYS A 87 -26.70 5.76 -0.84
C LYS A 87 -26.86 4.45 -1.61
N SER A 88 -25.80 3.96 -2.24
CA SER A 88 -25.88 2.78 -3.12
C SER A 88 -26.19 1.48 -2.38
N PHE A 89 -25.81 1.39 -1.11
CA PHE A 89 -26.05 0.23 -0.26
C PHE A 89 -27.23 0.41 0.70
N ASN A 90 -27.98 1.52 0.60
CA ASN A 90 -29.10 1.85 1.47
C ASN A 90 -28.73 1.75 2.96
N ILE A 91 -27.59 2.34 3.33
CA ILE A 91 -27.04 2.26 4.69
C ILE A 91 -27.91 3.11 5.62
N ASN A 92 -28.38 2.51 6.70
CA ASN A 92 -29.31 3.14 7.63
C ASN A 92 -28.62 3.76 8.83
N ASN A 93 -27.41 3.30 9.17
CA ASN A 93 -26.67 3.78 10.32
C ASN A 93 -25.16 3.51 10.17
N LEU A 94 -24.37 4.09 11.07
CA LEU A 94 -22.92 3.92 11.04
C LEU A 94 -22.47 2.48 11.34
N ARG A 95 -23.26 1.67 12.07
CA ARG A 95 -22.98 0.23 12.24
C ARG A 95 -22.88 -0.49 10.90
N GLU A 96 -23.90 -0.33 10.06
CA GLU A 96 -23.94 -0.93 8.73
C GLU A 96 -22.81 -0.41 7.83
N TYR A 97 -22.47 0.87 7.93
CA TYR A 97 -21.32 1.46 7.24
C TYR A 97 -20.00 0.81 7.64
N SER A 98 -19.78 0.63 8.95
CA SER A 98 -18.56 0.00 9.48
C SER A 98 -18.45 -1.47 9.10
N GLU A 99 -19.56 -2.21 9.16
CA GLU A 99 -19.59 -3.61 8.76
C GLU A 99 -19.29 -3.77 7.26
N LEU A 100 -19.86 -2.90 6.43
CA LEU A 100 -19.54 -2.86 5.00
C LEU A 100 -18.06 -2.52 4.78
N TYR A 101 -17.56 -1.46 5.41
CA TYR A 101 -16.16 -1.02 5.31
C TYR A 101 -15.19 -2.16 5.64
N VAL A 102 -15.34 -2.78 6.82
CA VAL A 102 -14.48 -3.89 7.27
C VAL A 102 -14.58 -5.08 6.33
N LYS A 103 -15.81 -5.45 5.92
CA LYS A 103 -16.02 -6.56 4.98
C LYS A 103 -15.32 -6.31 3.65
N THR A 104 -15.43 -5.10 3.11
CA THR A 104 -14.76 -4.74 1.85
C THR A 104 -13.23 -4.76 1.99
N ASP A 105 -12.67 -4.23 3.07
CA ASP A 105 -11.22 -4.25 3.31
C ASP A 105 -10.68 -5.69 3.35
N VAL A 106 -11.38 -6.59 4.03
CA VAL A 106 -10.99 -8.02 4.12
C VAL A 106 -11.07 -8.71 2.76
N LEU A 107 -12.14 -8.49 1.99
CA LEU A 107 -12.33 -9.14 0.70
C LEU A 107 -11.35 -8.63 -0.35
N ILE A 108 -11.10 -7.32 -0.40
CA ILE A 108 -10.08 -6.73 -1.29
C ILE A 108 -8.70 -7.30 -0.92
N LEU A 109 -8.37 -7.42 0.37
CA LEU A 109 -7.11 -8.00 0.81
C LEU A 109 -6.98 -9.46 0.41
N ALA A 110 -8.06 -10.25 0.52
CA ALA A 110 -8.08 -11.64 0.07
C ALA A 110 -7.81 -11.73 -1.45
N ASP A 111 -8.48 -10.91 -2.26
CA ASP A 111 -8.24 -10.87 -3.71
C ASP A 111 -6.81 -10.46 -4.07
N ILE A 112 -6.24 -9.48 -3.36
CA ILE A 112 -4.83 -9.09 -3.51
C ILE A 112 -3.91 -10.27 -3.21
N PHE A 113 -4.16 -10.98 -2.11
CA PHE A 113 -3.31 -12.09 -1.70
C PHE A 113 -3.44 -13.29 -2.65
N GLU A 114 -4.64 -13.63 -3.10
CA GLU A 114 -4.86 -14.68 -4.11
C GLU A 114 -4.18 -14.34 -5.45
N ASN A 115 -4.22 -13.07 -5.88
CA ASN A 115 -3.45 -12.66 -7.05
C ASN A 115 -1.93 -12.80 -6.82
N PHE A 116 -1.43 -12.41 -5.64
CA PHE A 116 -0.03 -12.60 -5.28
C PHE A 116 0.37 -14.09 -5.30
N ARG A 117 -0.47 -14.98 -4.75
CA ARG A 117 -0.29 -16.44 -4.83
C ARG A 117 -0.18 -16.93 -6.26
N ASN A 118 -1.11 -16.51 -7.13
CA ASN A 118 -1.11 -16.88 -8.54
C ASN A 118 0.18 -16.45 -9.26
N VAL A 119 0.66 -15.22 -9.00
CA VAL A 119 1.91 -14.71 -9.58
C VAL A 119 3.12 -15.51 -9.09
N CYS A 120 3.20 -15.78 -7.79
CA CYS A 120 4.30 -16.55 -7.19
C CYS A 120 4.31 -18.01 -7.67
N LEU A 121 3.14 -18.65 -7.74
CA LEU A 121 3.00 -20.00 -8.28
C LEU A 121 3.41 -20.05 -9.75
N LYS A 122 2.99 -19.08 -10.56
CA LYS A 122 3.38 -19.02 -11.98
C LYS A 122 4.88 -18.85 -12.15
N THR A 123 5.47 -17.91 -11.41
CA THR A 123 6.86 -17.43 -11.58
C THR A 123 7.88 -18.33 -10.88
N TYR A 124 7.66 -18.66 -9.61
CA TYR A 124 8.62 -19.37 -8.76
C TYR A 124 8.24 -20.84 -8.52
N LYS A 125 7.01 -21.24 -8.89
CA LYS A 125 6.46 -22.56 -8.54
C LYS A 125 6.50 -22.77 -7.02
N LEU A 126 6.26 -21.70 -6.25
CA LEU A 126 6.20 -21.67 -4.79
C LEU A 126 4.93 -20.90 -4.41
N ASP A 127 4.20 -21.41 -3.42
CA ASP A 127 3.00 -20.77 -2.90
C ASP A 127 3.37 -19.93 -1.67
N PRO A 128 3.14 -18.60 -1.67
CA PRO A 128 3.51 -17.72 -0.56
C PRO A 128 2.73 -18.03 0.73
N ALA A 129 1.60 -18.75 0.68
CA ALA A 129 0.87 -19.17 1.88
C ALA A 129 1.65 -20.14 2.77
N TRP A 130 2.72 -20.76 2.27
CA TRP A 130 3.61 -21.65 3.03
C TRP A 130 4.76 -20.92 3.75
N TYR A 131 4.77 -19.59 3.69
CA TYR A 131 5.85 -18.77 4.23
C TYR A 131 5.30 -17.75 5.21
N PHE A 132 5.99 -17.59 6.34
CA PHE A 132 5.65 -16.54 7.31
C PHE A 132 5.87 -15.13 6.76
N THR A 133 6.87 -14.95 5.89
CA THR A 133 7.25 -13.62 5.38
C THR A 133 7.73 -13.68 3.93
N ALA A 134 7.63 -12.55 3.22
CA ALA A 134 8.10 -12.42 1.84
C ALA A 134 9.62 -12.66 1.66
N PRO A 135 10.52 -12.26 2.59
CA PRO A 135 11.93 -12.65 2.52
C PRO A 135 12.15 -14.15 2.53
N GLY A 136 11.43 -14.92 3.36
CA GLY A 136 11.53 -16.39 3.37
C GLY A 136 11.13 -17.02 2.05
N LEU A 137 10.04 -16.53 1.43
CA LEU A 137 9.64 -16.92 0.08
C LEU A 137 10.75 -16.60 -0.94
N THR A 138 11.31 -15.39 -0.87
CA THR A 138 12.31 -14.91 -1.82
C THR A 138 13.62 -15.70 -1.71
N TRP A 139 14.01 -16.04 -0.48
CA TRP A 139 15.16 -16.89 -0.21
C TRP A 139 15.02 -18.27 -0.86
N ASN A 140 13.89 -18.95 -0.64
CA ASN A 140 13.63 -20.25 -1.27
C ASN A 140 13.47 -20.14 -2.80
N ALA A 141 12.88 -19.05 -3.29
CA ALA A 141 12.83 -18.78 -4.74
C ALA A 141 14.22 -18.63 -5.34
N MET A 142 15.13 -17.93 -4.64
CA MET A 142 16.53 -17.79 -5.03
C MET A 142 17.24 -19.15 -5.05
N LEU A 143 17.17 -19.91 -3.95
CA LEU A 143 17.78 -21.25 -3.86
C LEU A 143 17.29 -22.19 -4.96
N LYS A 144 15.97 -22.20 -5.22
CA LYS A 144 15.36 -23.00 -6.29
C LYS A 144 15.80 -22.56 -7.69
N LYS A 145 16.07 -21.27 -7.88
CA LYS A 145 16.50 -20.74 -9.18
C LYS A 145 17.98 -20.99 -9.44
N THR A 146 18.83 -20.78 -8.44
CA THR A 146 20.29 -20.91 -8.57
C THR A 146 20.79 -22.34 -8.39
N GLN A 147 20.03 -23.18 -7.69
CA GLN A 147 20.42 -24.54 -7.29
C GLN A 147 21.73 -24.57 -6.48
N VAL A 148 22.10 -23.43 -5.88
CA VAL A 148 23.28 -23.33 -5.03
C VAL A 148 23.08 -24.15 -3.76
N LYS A 149 24.12 -24.85 -3.34
CA LYS A 149 24.19 -25.49 -2.02
C LYS A 149 24.99 -24.59 -1.11
N LEU A 150 24.37 -24.16 -0.02
CA LEU A 150 25.02 -23.32 0.99
C LEU A 150 25.52 -24.21 2.12
N ASP A 151 26.77 -24.00 2.53
CA ASP A 151 27.35 -24.63 3.71
C ASP A 151 27.14 -23.77 4.95
N LEU A 152 27.08 -24.41 6.11
CA LEU A 152 26.95 -23.73 7.39
C LEU A 152 28.32 -23.19 7.84
N ILE A 153 28.34 -21.97 8.36
CA ILE A 153 29.52 -21.43 9.03
C ILE A 153 29.57 -22.01 10.44
N HIS A 154 30.60 -22.80 10.72
CA HIS A 154 30.77 -23.47 12.02
C HIS A 154 31.66 -22.68 12.99
N ASP A 155 32.52 -21.81 12.48
CA ASP A 155 33.45 -21.01 13.28
C ASP A 155 32.82 -19.67 13.66
N ILE A 156 32.76 -19.39 14.97
CA ILE A 156 32.22 -18.14 15.51
C ILE A 156 33.05 -16.92 15.10
N ASP A 157 34.36 -17.06 14.94
CA ASP A 157 35.23 -15.95 14.55
C ASP A 157 34.95 -15.52 13.10
N MET A 158 34.62 -16.49 12.22
CA MET A 158 34.17 -16.20 10.86
C MET A 158 32.81 -15.48 10.84
N VAL A 159 31.86 -15.90 11.68
CA VAL A 159 30.56 -15.21 11.82
C VAL A 159 30.78 -13.77 12.27
N LEU A 160 31.56 -13.57 13.35
CA LEU A 160 31.85 -12.26 13.89
C LEU A 160 32.59 -11.37 12.89
N MET A 161 33.49 -11.93 12.07
CA MET A 161 34.16 -11.20 10.99
C MET A 161 33.15 -10.68 9.97
N ILE A 162 32.21 -11.53 9.52
CA ILE A 162 31.18 -11.16 8.54
C ILE A 162 30.25 -10.10 9.14
N GLU A 163 29.74 -10.32 10.35
CA GLU A 163 28.82 -9.39 11.02
C GLU A 163 29.47 -8.01 11.22
N LYS A 164 30.74 -7.96 11.63
CA LYS A 164 31.51 -6.71 11.74
C LYS A 164 31.72 -6.03 10.39
N GLY A 165 31.67 -6.77 9.28
CA GLY A 165 31.80 -6.26 7.92
C GLY A 165 30.50 -5.71 7.31
N VAL A 166 29.33 -6.05 7.87
CA VAL A 166 28.04 -5.59 7.32
C VAL A 166 27.93 -4.07 7.40
N ARG A 167 27.60 -3.44 6.27
CA ARG A 167 27.28 -2.02 6.16
C ARG A 167 25.90 -1.87 5.51
N VAL A 168 25.18 -0.84 5.91
CA VAL A 168 23.87 -0.46 5.35
C VAL A 168 24.03 0.66 4.33
N GLY A 169 22.94 1.03 3.66
CA GLY A 169 22.93 2.12 2.69
C GLY A 169 23.50 3.42 3.26
N ILE A 170 24.32 4.10 2.46
CA ILE A 170 24.91 5.38 2.81
C ILE A 170 23.83 6.48 2.70
N SER A 171 23.66 7.24 3.77
CA SER A 171 22.84 8.45 3.77
C SER A 171 23.73 9.66 4.04
N GLN A 172 23.79 10.59 3.09
CA GLN A 172 24.60 11.80 3.19
C GLN A 172 23.77 13.04 2.87
N CYS A 173 23.83 14.02 3.77
CA CYS A 173 23.24 15.34 3.58
C CYS A 173 24.35 16.39 3.56
N CYS A 174 24.75 16.84 2.36
CA CYS A 174 25.83 17.81 2.20
C CYS A 174 25.38 19.24 2.54
N ASN A 175 24.08 19.54 2.38
CA ASN A 175 23.49 20.85 2.68
C ASN A 175 22.16 20.65 3.41
N ARG A 176 21.98 21.34 4.56
CA ARG A 176 20.77 21.21 5.39
C ARG A 176 19.48 21.61 4.69
N TYR A 177 19.56 22.61 3.81
CA TYR A 177 18.41 23.12 3.06
C TYR A 177 18.87 23.66 1.70
N LEU A 178 18.14 23.31 0.65
CA LEU A 178 18.32 23.87 -0.68
C LEU A 178 16.93 24.01 -1.31
N LYS A 179 16.65 25.16 -1.92
CA LYS A 179 15.40 25.44 -2.63
C LYS A 179 15.73 25.76 -4.09
N ALA A 180 15.05 25.07 -4.99
CA ALA A 180 15.15 25.36 -6.42
C ALA A 180 14.67 26.79 -6.71
N ASN A 181 15.51 27.60 -7.36
CA ASN A 181 15.17 28.93 -7.88
C ASN A 181 15.46 28.96 -9.39
N ASN A 182 14.48 28.63 -10.21
CA ASN A 182 14.60 28.73 -11.66
C ASN A 182 13.25 29.13 -12.27
N LYS A 183 13.28 29.57 -13.53
CA LYS A 183 12.14 30.12 -14.27
C LYS A 183 10.91 29.20 -14.39
N TYR A 184 11.04 27.91 -14.07
CA TYR A 184 9.94 26.94 -14.10
C TYR A 184 9.20 26.84 -12.75
N MET A 185 9.73 27.46 -11.69
CA MET A 185 9.12 27.44 -10.36
C MET A 185 8.07 28.56 -10.21
N LYS A 186 6.97 28.26 -9.50
CA LYS A 186 5.91 29.25 -9.21
C LYS A 186 6.41 30.47 -8.41
N GLU A 187 7.38 30.25 -7.53
CA GLU A 187 7.98 31.27 -6.65
C GLU A 187 9.37 31.72 -7.15
N TYR A 188 9.56 31.79 -8.47
CA TYR A 188 10.84 32.21 -9.06
C TYR A 188 11.17 33.66 -8.69
N ASP A 189 12.37 33.88 -8.15
CA ASP A 189 12.89 35.21 -7.84
C ASP A 189 14.04 35.56 -8.79
N LYS A 190 13.78 36.53 -9.68
CA LYS A 190 14.74 37.02 -10.69
C LYS A 190 15.98 37.69 -10.07
N ASN A 191 15.90 38.12 -8.81
CA ASN A 191 17.00 38.79 -8.12
C ASN A 191 17.95 37.81 -7.43
N LYS A 192 17.60 36.51 -7.40
CA LYS A 192 18.44 35.45 -6.84
C LYS A 192 19.10 34.63 -7.94
N GLU A 193 20.24 34.03 -7.61
CA GLU A 193 20.95 33.14 -8.51
C GLU A 193 20.05 31.96 -8.93
N SER A 194 20.16 31.58 -10.20
CA SER A 194 19.40 30.47 -10.77
C SER A 194 20.01 29.14 -10.34
N ASN A 195 19.20 28.22 -9.81
CA ASN A 195 19.64 26.87 -9.47
C ASN A 195 18.56 25.82 -9.77
N TYR A 196 18.99 24.56 -9.86
CA TYR A 196 18.14 23.43 -10.19
C TYR A 196 18.36 22.31 -9.17
N LEU A 197 17.30 21.59 -8.85
CA LEU A 197 17.35 20.36 -8.07
C LEU A 197 17.03 19.19 -8.99
N MET A 198 17.80 18.12 -8.86
CA MET A 198 17.58 16.88 -9.59
C MET A 198 17.38 15.75 -8.58
N TYR A 199 16.32 14.96 -8.78
CA TYR A 199 16.08 13.74 -8.03
C TYR A 199 16.41 12.55 -8.93
N LEU A 200 17.38 11.74 -8.51
CA LEU A 200 17.80 10.53 -9.20
C LEU A 200 17.50 9.35 -8.29
N ASP A 201 16.83 8.34 -8.84
CA ASP A 201 16.55 7.07 -8.16
C ASP A 201 17.08 5.92 -9.01
N ALA A 202 17.95 5.10 -8.42
CA ALA A 202 18.55 3.96 -9.10
C ALA A 202 17.61 2.75 -8.99
N ASN A 203 17.02 2.37 -10.13
CA ASN A 203 16.16 1.18 -10.20
C ASN A 203 16.94 -0.07 -9.77
N ASN A 204 16.45 -0.75 -8.73
CA ASN A 204 16.98 -2.04 -8.28
C ASN A 204 18.46 -2.01 -7.81
N LEU A 205 18.87 -0.91 -7.14
CA LEU A 205 20.25 -0.66 -6.70
C LEU A 205 20.94 -1.88 -6.04
N TYR A 206 20.27 -2.55 -5.10
CA TYR A 206 20.84 -3.69 -4.37
C TYR A 206 21.14 -4.92 -5.23
N VAL A 207 20.39 -5.13 -6.32
CA VAL A 207 20.63 -6.27 -7.23
C VAL A 207 21.72 -5.95 -8.26
N ILE A 208 21.93 -4.67 -8.57
CA ILE A 208 22.93 -4.23 -9.55
C ILE A 208 24.31 -4.01 -8.89
N GLY A 209 24.33 -3.50 -7.65
CA GLY A 209 25.54 -3.05 -6.97
C GLY A 209 26.22 -4.06 -6.05
N LEU A 210 25.70 -5.29 -5.95
CA LEU A 210 26.29 -6.43 -5.24
C LEU A 210 26.59 -7.54 -6.25
#